data_AF-A0A7X1LST3-F1
#
_entry.id   AF-A0A7X1LST3-F1
#
_cell.length_a   1.000
_cell.length_b   1.000
_cell.length_c   1.000
_cell.angle_alpha   90.00
_cell.angle_beta   90.00
_cell.angle_gamma   90.00
#
_symmetry.space_group_name_H-M   'P 1'
#
loop_
_entity.id
_entity.type
_entity.pdbx_description
1 polymer ?
#
loop_
_entity_poly.entity_id
_entity_poly.type
_entity_poly.pdbx_seq_one_letter_code
_entity_poly.pdbx_strand_id
1 'polypeptide(L)' 'MPIERYHLTLTADGRAVVQGRWAAETTARRKFSGWIGEYGNLPGARITLVDEETGETLTTWPEES' A
#
# COMPACT_ATOMS: atom_id res chain seq x y z
N MET A 1 -4.01 -20.93 -9.18
CA MET A 1 -4.24 -20.07 -8.00
C MET A 1 -3.88 -18.66 -8.41
N PRO A 2 -4.74 -17.63 -8.28
CA PRO A 2 -4.31 -16.26 -8.51
C PRO A 2 -3.25 -15.92 -7.46
N ILE A 3 -2.04 -15.62 -7.91
CA ILE A 3 -0.93 -15.23 -7.04
C ILE A 3 -1.25 -13.80 -6.60
N GLU A 4 -1.40 -13.57 -5.30
CA GLU A 4 -1.67 -12.23 -4.76
C GLU A 4 -0.39 -11.38 -4.85
N ARG A 5 -0.08 -10.90 -6.06
CA ARG A 5 1.19 -10.22 -6.38
C ARG A 5 1.36 -8.88 -5.68
N TYR A 6 0.28 -8.15 -5.45
CA TYR A 6 0.36 -6.77 -4.99
C TYR A 6 0.05 -6.68 -3.50
N HIS A 7 1.05 -6.35 -2.70
CA HIS A 7 0.95 -6.14 -1.26
C HIS A 7 0.87 -4.66 -0.93
N LEU A 8 -0.22 -4.22 -0.32
CA LEU A 8 -0.35 -2.89 0.25
C LEU A 8 -0.22 -2.96 1.76
N THR A 9 0.76 -2.25 2.28
CA THR A 9 0.98 -2.12 3.72
C THR A 9 0.77 -0.67 4.12
N LEU A 10 -0.11 -0.45 5.08
CA LEU A 10 -0.30 0.82 5.75
C LEU A 10 0.31 0.74 7.13
N THR A 11 1.25 1.63 7.35
CA THR A 11 1.86 1.91 8.64
C THR A 11 1.38 3.25 9.14
N ALA A 12 1.11 3.38 10.43
CA ALA A 12 0.88 4.66 11.09
C ALA A 12 1.67 4.65 12.39
N ASP A 13 2.37 5.76 12.70
CA ASP A 13 3.19 5.89 13.90
C ASP A 13 4.22 4.73 14.05
N GLY A 14 4.81 4.31 12.92
CA GLY A 14 5.78 3.21 12.89
C GLY A 14 5.21 1.80 13.11
N ARG A 15 3.88 1.63 13.15
CA ARG A 15 3.22 0.32 13.28
C ARG A 15 2.38 0.01 12.05
N ALA A 16 2.46 -1.23 11.55
CA ALA A 16 1.55 -1.72 10.52
C ALA A 16 0.12 -1.78 11.09
N VAL A 17 -0.77 -0.95 10.57
CA VAL A 17 -2.17 -0.89 11.00
C VAL A 17 -3.05 -1.71 10.07
N VAL A 18 -2.77 -1.67 8.76
CA VAL A 18 -3.56 -2.38 7.76
C VAL A 18 -2.64 -3.01 6.72
N GLN A 19 -2.90 -4.26 6.36
CA GLN A 19 -2.22 -4.96 5.28
C GLN A 19 -3.25 -5.60 4.36
N GLY A 20 -3.07 -5.45 3.06
CA GLY A 20 -3.95 -6.01 2.05
C GLY A 20 -3.16 -6.58 0.89
N ARG A 21 -3.71 -7.61 0.25
CA ARG A 21 -3.07 -8.30 -0.86
C ARG A 21 -4.06 -8.44 -2.00
N TRP A 22 -3.59 -8.24 -3.23
CA TRP A 22 -4.43 -8.31 -4.43
C TRP A 22 -3.68 -8.98 -5.57
N ALA A 23 -4.42 -9.69 -6.42
CA ALA A 23 -3.87 -10.29 -7.64
C ALA A 23 -3.75 -9.31 -8.82
N ALA A 24 -4.38 -8.12 -8.74
CA ALA A 24 -4.43 -7.16 -9.84
C ALA A 24 -3.96 -5.77 -9.42
N GLU A 25 -2.99 -5.21 -10.16
CA GLU A 25 -2.40 -3.89 -9.90
C GLU A 25 -3.45 -2.79 -9.83
N THR A 26 -4.37 -2.80 -10.79
CA THR A 26 -5.44 -1.79 -10.88
C THR A 26 -6.31 -1.76 -9.62
N THR A 27 -6.56 -2.92 -9.01
CA THR A 27 -7.32 -3.00 -7.77
C THR A 27 -6.49 -2.51 -6.59
N ALA A 28 -5.22 -2.89 -6.52
CA ALA A 28 -4.30 -2.45 -5.49
C ALA A 28 -4.10 -0.92 -5.52
N ARG A 29 -3.92 -0.32 -6.70
CA ARG A 29 -3.83 1.14 -6.89
C ARG A 29 -5.12 1.86 -6.50
N ARG A 30 -6.31 1.31 -6.82
CA ARG A 30 -7.58 1.89 -6.36
C ARG A 30 -7.69 1.87 -4.84
N LYS A 31 -7.28 0.76 -4.20
CA LYS A 31 -7.28 0.64 -2.74
C LYS A 31 -6.26 1.57 -2.09
N PHE A 32 -5.08 1.72 -2.70
CA PHE A 32 -4.06 2.69 -2.30
C PHE A 32 -4.59 4.12 -2.27
N SER A 33 -5.19 4.61 -3.36
CA SER A 33 -5.77 5.97 -3.37
C SER A 33 -6.90 6.13 -2.35
N GLY A 34 -7.72 5.09 -2.15
CA GLY A 34 -8.73 5.07 -1.09
C GLY A 34 -8.12 5.20 0.31
N TRP A 35 -7.05 4.45 0.58
CA TRP A 35 -6.35 4.51 1.86
C TRP A 35 -5.65 5.84 2.10
N ILE A 36 -5.10 6.48 1.06
CA ILE A 36 -4.57 7.85 1.17
C ILE A 36 -5.68 8.81 1.61
N GLY A 37 -6.88 8.70 1.04
CA GLY A 37 -8.02 9.52 1.44
C GLY A 37 -8.52 9.26 2.87
N GLU A 38 -8.59 7.98 3.28
CA GLU A 38 -9.10 7.60 4.60
C GLU A 38 -8.07 7.78 5.72
N TYR A 39 -6.82 7.41 5.48
CA TYR A 39 -5.76 7.31 6.50
C TYR A 39 -4.61 8.30 6.28
N GLY A 40 -4.52 8.96 5.12
CA GLY A 40 -3.46 9.95 4.87
C GLY A 40 -3.55 11.18 5.77
N ASN A 41 -4.68 11.40 6.44
CA ASN A 41 -4.80 12.44 7.45
C ASN A 41 -4.27 11.99 8.84
N LEU A 42 -3.86 10.73 9.01
CA LEU A 42 -3.25 10.25 10.25
C LEU A 42 -1.78 10.69 10.34
N PRO A 43 -1.33 11.19 11.50
CA PRO A 43 0.07 11.55 11.70
C PRO A 43 0.98 10.30 11.58
N GLY A 44 2.02 10.41 10.75
CA GLY A 44 2.95 9.30 10.52
C GLY A 44 2.37 8.17 9.67
N ALA A 45 1.27 8.40 8.95
CA ALA A 45 0.76 7.44 7.97
C ALA A 45 1.75 7.29 6.81
N ARG A 46 2.20 6.05 6.58
CA ARG A 46 2.97 5.65 5.41
C ARG A 46 2.30 4.44 4.79
N ILE A 47 1.95 4.55 3.51
CA ILE A 47 1.29 3.53 2.73
C ILE A 47 2.27 3.08 1.64
N THR A 48 2.55 1.80 1.56
CA THR A 48 3.53 1.24 0.64
C THR A 48 2.88 0.12 -0.17
N LEU A 49 2.97 0.22 -1.50
CA LEU A 49 2.56 -0.81 -2.44
C LEU A 49 3.81 -1.52 -2.97
N VAL A 50 3.88 -2.82 -2.73
CA VAL A 50 4.96 -3.71 -3.17
C VAL A 50 4.39 -4.72 -4.16
N ASP A 51 5.14 -5.00 -5.21
CA ASP A 51 4.92 -6.14 -6.07
C ASP A 51 5.80 -7.31 -5.57
N GLU A 52 5.19 -8.41 -5.17
CA GLU A 52 5.89 -9.62 -4.71
C GLU A 52 6.46 -10.45 -5.85
N GLU A 53 5.99 -10.26 -7.09
CA GLU A 53 6.56 -10.97 -8.24
C GLU A 53 7.95 -10.43 -8.59
N THR A 54 8.15 -9.11 -8.51
CA THR A 54 9.44 -8.46 -8.71
C THR A 54 10.19 -8.17 -7.41
N GLY A 55 9.48 -8.14 -6.28
CA GLY A 55 10.00 -7.69 -4.99
C GLY A 55 10.20 -6.17 -4.91
N GLU A 56 9.68 -5.42 -5.88
CA GLU A 56 9.88 -3.97 -5.97
C GLU A 56 8.75 -3.18 -5.29
N THR A 57 9.12 -2.07 -4.66
CA THR A 57 8.13 -1.10 -4.17
C THR A 57 7.63 -0.28 -5.35
N LEU A 58 6.42 -0.56 -5.81
CA LEU A 58 5.79 0.15 -6.91
C LEU A 58 5.47 1.60 -6.56
N THR A 59 4.98 1.84 -5.35
CA THR A 59 4.67 3.20 -4.87
C THR A 59 4.71 3.27 -3.35
N THR A 60 5.04 4.45 -2.83
CA THR A 60 4.96 4.78 -1.41
C THR A 60 4.34 6.15 -1.27
N TRP A 61 3.51 6.30 -0.25
CA TRP A 61 2.93 7.55 0.19
C TRP A 61 3.26 7.76 1.69
N PRO A 62 3.54 8.99 2.17
CA PRO A 62 3.80 10.17 1.35
C PRO A 62 5.03 9.95 0.46
N GLU A 63 5.01 10.52 -0.74
CA GLU A 63 6.21 10.59 -1.57
C GLU A 63 7.20 11.48 -0.82
N GLU A 64 8.32 10.92 -0.36
CA GLU A 64 9.37 11.71 0.32
C GLU A 64 9.88 12.71 -0.72
N SER A 65 9.52 13.99 -0.54
CA SER A 65 9.94 15.08 -1.42
C SER A 65 11.32 15.62 -1.05
#